data_AF-A0A1E7HF69-F1
#
_entry.id   AF-A0A1E7HF69-F1
#
_cell.length_a   1.000
_cell.length_b   1.000
_cell.length_c   1.000
_cell.angle_alpha   90.00
_cell.angle_beta   90.00
_cell.angle_gamma   90.00
#
_symmetry.space_group_name_H-M   'P 1'
#
loop_
_entity.id
_entity.type
_entity.pdbx_description
1 polymer ?
#
loop_
_entity_poly.entity_id
_entity_poly.type
_entity_poly.pdbx_seq_one_letter_code
_entity_poly.pdbx_strand_id
1 'polypeptide(L)'
;MNVPIGEEKETIEKDQSALEMVAYRDMWGKGINSYLNMLYERLTLMKELLIGSGVLYLHIGMEIAPYVRIMADQVFGLNGFLNQIVWKRTPFSGSSKARAKKFPVNHDCIFFYAKAEAGYKYQHIYEEYSEKYKARFKYKDQRGWYRKTRLKTYSKATEERLKKEGRWIDPLRSGAHPSYKQYLHESKGRQVEDIWSLEEDDLNEGAGNVWEDLNLSNPMAHERTGYATQKPEVLLERIIKASTGEDDIIADFFCGSGTTGAVAEELGRRWIMCDLGRFAIHTSRKRLIEIQRTLHNENKQYRSFDVYNLGRYERQWWQKERLKGADEEHRRVVMEFYKAEPLPNATGLLHGRKGQALVHVDGIDSIFTRDEVRAVVKAAREAGAREVHCLAWEFEMDLRLVCHELEAAEGVKVKLIPIPREIMEKNRTNPPPFLEVAVLEA
;
A
#
# COMPACT_ATOMS: atom_id res chain seq x y z
N MET A 1 21.87 8.68 13.05
CA MET A 1 21.95 8.25 14.47
C MET A 1 23.41 7.89 14.71
N ASN A 2 24.11 8.59 15.61
CA ASN A 2 25.55 8.45 15.80
C ASN A 2 25.85 7.16 16.57
N VAL A 3 26.64 6.27 15.98
CA VAL A 3 27.15 5.07 16.66
C VAL A 3 28.67 5.24 16.77
N PRO A 4 29.24 5.31 17.98
CA PRO A 4 30.68 5.38 18.15
C PRO A 4 31.30 3.98 17.98
N ILE A 5 32.44 3.91 17.27
CA ILE A 5 33.33 2.76 17.22
C ILE A 5 34.75 3.29 17.41
N GLY A 6 35.48 2.76 18.40
CA GLY A 6 36.93 3.00 18.59
C GLY A 6 37.30 4.27 19.37
N GLU A 7 38.47 4.23 20.01
CA GLU A 7 38.99 5.28 20.92
C GLU A 7 39.51 6.55 20.22
N GLU A 8 39.43 6.65 18.90
CA GLU A 8 39.83 7.85 18.16
C GLU A 8 38.61 8.57 17.58
N LYS A 9 38.50 9.86 17.90
CA LYS A 9 37.41 10.77 17.52
C LYS A 9 37.46 11.12 16.02
N GLU A 10 37.21 10.15 15.15
CA GLU A 10 36.85 10.42 13.75
C GLU A 10 35.36 10.22 13.55
N THR A 11 34.64 11.33 13.38
CA THR A 11 33.22 11.31 12.99
C THR A 11 33.11 11.18 11.47
N ILE A 12 32.73 10.00 10.99
CA ILE A 12 32.30 9.82 9.61
C ILE A 12 30.81 10.22 9.54
N GLU A 13 30.50 11.29 8.83
CA GLU A 13 29.12 11.56 8.39
C GLU A 13 28.67 10.37 7.53
N LYS A 14 27.70 9.61 8.03
CA LYS A 14 27.07 8.55 7.26
C LYS A 14 26.26 9.23 6.16
N ASP A 15 26.86 9.36 4.98
CA ASP A 15 26.17 9.77 3.76
C ASP A 15 24.89 8.95 3.62
N GLN A 16 23.75 9.64 3.54
CA GLN A 16 22.46 9.03 3.27
C GLN A 16 22.59 8.25 1.96
N SER A 17 22.32 6.94 2.02
CA SER A 17 22.48 6.09 0.84
C SER A 17 21.64 6.63 -0.31
N ALA A 18 22.16 6.58 -1.54
CA ALA A 18 21.50 7.06 -2.75
C ALA A 18 20.07 6.49 -2.95
N LEU A 19 19.73 5.40 -2.26
CA LEU A 19 18.42 4.75 -2.20
C LEU A 19 17.36 5.54 -1.42
N GLU A 20 17.72 6.25 -0.34
CA GLU A 20 16.79 7.13 0.40
C GLU A 20 16.47 8.40 -0.41
N MET A 21 17.42 8.84 -1.22
CA MET A 21 17.31 10.02 -2.07
C MET A 21 16.23 9.91 -3.15
N VAL A 22 15.82 8.69 -3.55
CA VAL A 22 14.84 8.46 -4.63
C VAL A 22 13.39 8.47 -4.12
N ALA A 23 13.15 8.14 -2.85
CA ALA A 23 11.80 8.12 -2.27
C ALA A 23 11.28 9.52 -1.89
N TYR A 24 12.18 10.48 -1.69
CA TYR A 24 11.88 11.83 -1.20
C TYR A 24 12.56 12.94 -2.01
N ARG A 25 13.04 12.67 -3.23
CA ARG A 25 13.43 13.76 -4.11
C ARG A 25 12.19 14.58 -4.41
N ASP A 26 12.29 15.87 -4.14
CA ASP A 26 11.31 16.92 -4.44
C ASP A 26 10.98 16.89 -5.94
N MET A 27 10.12 15.94 -6.35
CA MET A 27 9.66 15.71 -7.73
C MET A 27 8.70 16.82 -8.18
N TRP A 28 8.41 17.77 -7.29
CA TRP A 28 7.48 18.86 -7.51
C TRP A 28 8.26 20.14 -7.78
N GLY A 29 8.86 20.25 -8.96
CA GLY A 29 9.58 21.47 -9.39
C GLY A 29 8.74 22.76 -9.38
N LYS A 30 7.44 22.69 -9.04
CA LYS A 30 6.51 23.81 -8.82
C LYS A 30 5.91 23.86 -7.39
N GLY A 31 6.48 23.14 -6.43
CA GLY A 31 6.02 23.09 -5.04
C GLY A 31 4.65 22.42 -4.84
N ILE A 32 3.98 22.80 -3.74
CA ILE A 32 2.69 22.22 -3.28
C ILE A 32 1.61 22.15 -4.37
N ASN A 33 1.55 23.13 -5.28
CA ASN A 33 0.54 23.18 -6.34
C ASN A 33 0.61 21.97 -7.27
N SER A 34 1.81 21.47 -7.57
CA SER A 34 1.97 20.31 -8.45
C SER A 34 1.54 19.02 -7.75
N TYR A 35 1.83 18.89 -6.46
CA TYR A 35 1.34 17.78 -5.64
C TYR A 35 -0.18 17.77 -5.57
N LEU A 36 -0.77 18.96 -5.33
CA LEU A 36 -2.22 19.11 -5.25
C LEU A 36 -2.89 18.78 -6.59
N ASN A 37 -2.35 19.24 -7.72
CA ASN A 37 -2.91 18.90 -9.03
C ASN A 37 -2.87 17.38 -9.29
N MET A 38 -1.74 16.73 -8.97
CA MET A 38 -1.58 15.29 -9.11
C MET A 38 -2.61 14.51 -8.28
N LEU A 39 -2.88 14.96 -7.06
CA LEU A 39 -3.85 14.34 -6.17
C LEU A 39 -5.28 14.62 -6.62
N TYR A 40 -5.59 15.84 -7.08
CA TYR A 40 -6.92 16.20 -7.58
C TYR A 40 -7.38 15.31 -8.76
N GLU A 41 -6.49 15.13 -9.75
CA GLU A 41 -6.77 14.25 -10.89
C GLU A 41 -7.04 12.81 -10.43
N ARG A 42 -6.26 12.30 -9.49
CA ARG A 42 -6.45 10.94 -8.94
C ARG A 42 -7.70 10.81 -8.10
N LEU A 43 -7.98 11.75 -7.20
CA LEU A 43 -9.19 11.72 -6.38
C LEU A 43 -10.45 11.74 -7.24
N THR A 44 -10.43 12.50 -8.34
CA THR A 44 -11.52 12.52 -9.32
C THR A 44 -11.74 11.14 -9.93
N LEU A 45 -10.66 10.49 -10.40
CA LEU A 45 -10.74 9.13 -10.95
C LEU A 45 -11.15 8.09 -9.88
N MET A 46 -10.63 8.20 -8.66
CA MET A 46 -11.02 7.34 -7.55
C MET A 46 -12.51 7.45 -7.24
N LYS A 47 -13.09 8.67 -7.25
CA LYS A 47 -14.53 8.88 -7.07
C LYS A 47 -15.35 8.22 -8.18
N GLU A 48 -14.89 8.27 -9.43
CA GLU A 48 -15.56 7.60 -10.56
C GLU A 48 -15.51 6.07 -10.45
N LEU A 49 -14.40 5.52 -9.94
CA LEU A 49 -14.24 4.08 -9.72
C LEU A 49 -15.03 3.55 -8.51
N LEU A 50 -15.38 4.41 -7.56
CA LEU A 50 -16.19 4.02 -6.40
C LEU A 50 -17.62 3.67 -6.82
N ILE A 51 -18.09 2.51 -6.36
CA ILE A 51 -19.51 2.14 -6.41
C ILE A 51 -20.35 3.17 -5.63
N GLY A 52 -21.66 3.20 -5.87
CA GLY A 52 -22.58 4.14 -5.21
C GLY A 52 -22.40 4.18 -3.68
N SER A 53 -22.38 3.01 -3.03
CA SER A 53 -22.19 2.88 -1.58
C SER A 53 -20.73 2.89 -1.11
N GLY A 54 -19.79 3.18 -2.02
CA GLY A 54 -18.35 3.11 -1.79
C GLY A 54 -17.84 4.28 -0.96
N VAL A 55 -16.72 4.05 -0.29
CA VAL A 55 -16.10 5.02 0.61
C VAL A 55 -14.61 5.16 0.33
N LEU A 56 -14.04 6.31 0.72
CA LEU A 56 -12.63 6.63 0.62
C LEU A 56 -12.07 6.99 2.00
N TYR A 57 -10.94 6.38 2.34
CA TYR A 57 -10.13 6.76 3.50
C TYR A 57 -8.84 7.40 3.01
N LEU A 58 -8.56 8.62 3.48
CA LEU A 58 -7.43 9.43 2.99
C LEU A 58 -6.54 9.87 4.17
N HIS A 59 -5.38 9.23 4.31
CA HIS A 59 -4.35 9.60 5.29
C HIS A 59 -3.34 10.56 4.66
N ILE A 60 -3.19 11.74 5.27
CA ILE A 60 -2.34 12.82 4.74
C ILE A 60 -1.58 13.47 5.90
N GLY A 61 -0.34 13.88 5.63
CA GLY A 61 0.49 14.61 6.59
C GLY A 61 -0.15 15.94 7.01
N MET A 62 0.01 16.29 8.29
CA MET A 62 -0.66 17.45 8.91
C MET A 62 -0.38 18.77 8.19
N GLU A 63 0.78 18.91 7.57
CA GLU A 63 1.24 20.09 6.85
C GLU A 63 0.40 20.40 5.60
N ILE A 64 -0.08 19.38 4.89
CA ILE A 64 -0.87 19.53 3.66
C ILE A 64 -2.34 19.14 3.84
N ALA A 65 -2.70 18.52 4.97
CA ALA A 65 -4.05 18.06 5.26
C ALA A 65 -5.15 19.12 5.05
N PRO A 66 -4.99 20.41 5.44
CA PRO A 66 -6.02 21.43 5.19
C PRO A 66 -6.28 21.68 3.69
N TYR A 67 -5.23 21.67 2.86
CA TYR A 67 -5.35 21.89 1.42
C TYR A 67 -5.99 20.69 0.72
N VAL A 68 -5.55 19.48 1.09
CA VAL A 68 -6.12 18.24 0.56
C VAL A 68 -7.58 18.09 0.98
N ARG A 69 -7.93 18.52 2.20
CA ARG A 69 -9.31 18.53 2.69
C ARG A 69 -10.23 19.37 1.79
N ILE A 70 -9.85 20.62 1.51
CA ILE A 70 -10.66 21.52 0.67
C ILE A 70 -10.81 20.95 -0.74
N MET A 71 -9.74 20.39 -1.29
CA MET A 71 -9.76 19.77 -2.61
C MET A 71 -10.66 18.52 -2.65
N ALA A 72 -10.56 17.64 -1.65
CA ALA A 72 -11.40 16.46 -1.57
C ALA A 72 -12.89 16.85 -1.41
N ASP A 73 -13.19 17.96 -0.72
CA ASP A 73 -14.56 18.51 -0.66
C ASP A 73 -15.07 19.01 -2.01
N GLN A 74 -14.20 19.57 -2.87
CA GLN A 74 -14.56 19.92 -4.24
C GLN A 74 -14.87 18.67 -5.09
N VAL A 75 -14.12 17.58 -4.89
CA VAL A 75 -14.31 16.34 -5.64
C VAL A 75 -15.55 15.58 -5.16
N PHE A 76 -15.69 15.34 -3.85
CA PHE A 76 -16.76 14.51 -3.26
C PHE A 76 -18.03 15.30 -2.91
N GLY A 77 -17.95 16.63 -2.92
CA GLY A 77 -19.01 17.51 -2.41
C GLY A 77 -18.96 17.63 -0.88
N LEU A 78 -19.48 18.74 -0.35
CA LEU A 78 -19.50 19.01 1.09
C LEU A 78 -20.23 17.92 1.90
N ASN A 79 -21.30 17.35 1.33
CA ASN A 79 -22.07 16.27 1.93
C ASN A 79 -21.40 14.90 1.77
N GLY A 80 -20.34 14.79 0.96
CA GLY A 80 -19.58 13.55 0.80
C GLY A 80 -18.61 13.31 1.95
N PHE A 81 -18.27 14.33 2.73
CA PHE A 81 -17.47 14.12 3.93
C PHE A 81 -18.30 13.56 5.08
N LEU A 82 -17.80 12.48 5.68
CA LEU A 82 -18.44 11.85 6.83
C LEU A 82 -17.84 12.36 8.14
N ASN A 83 -16.56 12.07 8.38
CA ASN A 83 -15.83 12.54 9.56
C ASN A 83 -14.30 12.44 9.38
N GLN A 84 -13.58 12.90 10.39
CA GLN A 84 -12.12 12.80 10.48
C GLN A 84 -11.77 11.86 11.63
N ILE A 85 -10.99 10.82 11.32
CA ILE A 85 -10.47 9.89 12.31
C ILE A 85 -9.13 10.42 12.82
N VAL A 86 -9.00 10.56 14.14
CA VAL A 86 -7.77 10.97 14.81
C VAL A 86 -7.06 9.74 15.33
N TRP A 87 -5.94 9.38 14.71
CA TRP A 87 -5.17 8.19 15.07
C TRP A 87 -3.89 8.57 15.84
N LYS A 88 -3.81 8.14 17.11
CA LYS A 88 -2.64 8.39 17.96
C LYS A 88 -1.51 7.40 17.62
N ARG A 89 -0.45 7.90 16.97
CA ARG A 89 0.71 7.11 16.53
C ARG A 89 1.67 6.71 17.63
N THR A 90 1.79 7.54 18.67
CA THR A 90 2.74 7.34 19.78
C THR A 90 2.08 7.74 21.09
N PRO A 91 2.18 6.92 22.17
CA PRO A 91 1.58 7.23 23.46
C PRO A 91 2.33 8.35 24.19
N PHE A 92 3.65 8.41 24.01
CA PHE A 92 4.55 9.29 24.74
C PHE A 92 5.15 10.35 23.82
N SER A 93 5.17 11.60 24.29
CA SER A 93 6.10 12.59 23.76
C SER A 93 7.51 12.20 24.20
N GLY A 94 8.28 11.57 23.31
CA GLY A 94 9.71 11.30 23.58
C GLY A 94 10.47 12.54 24.04
N SER A 95 11.63 12.36 24.68
CA SER A 95 12.41 13.43 25.31
C SER A 95 12.74 14.62 24.39
N SER A 96 12.89 14.37 23.08
CA SER A 96 13.07 15.41 22.06
C SER A 96 11.81 16.23 21.79
N LYS A 97 10.62 15.61 21.82
CA LYS A 97 9.33 16.28 21.66
C LYS A 97 8.96 17.11 22.89
N ALA A 98 9.37 16.68 24.09
CA ALA A 98 9.15 17.41 25.34
C ALA A 98 9.93 18.74 25.40
N ARG A 99 11.01 18.88 24.63
CA ARG A 99 11.84 20.11 24.54
C ARG A 99 11.43 21.04 23.40
N ALA A 100 10.43 20.67 22.60
CA ALA A 100 9.99 21.48 21.47
C ALA A 100 9.22 22.72 21.95
N LYS A 101 9.40 23.86 21.26
CA LYS A 101 8.65 25.10 21.51
C LYS A 101 7.24 25.08 20.88
N LYS A 102 6.57 23.93 20.92
CA LYS A 102 5.21 23.71 20.39
C LYS A 102 4.58 22.49 21.05
N PHE A 103 3.28 22.34 20.91
CA PHE A 103 2.58 21.13 21.36
C PHE A 103 3.14 19.88 20.66
N PRO A 104 3.38 18.78 21.40
CA PRO A 104 3.80 17.52 20.81
C PRO A 104 2.75 16.97 19.84
N VAL A 105 3.15 16.76 18.59
CA VAL A 105 2.30 16.12 17.58
C VAL A 105 2.52 14.60 17.68
N ASN A 106 1.49 13.91 18.15
CA ASN A 106 1.50 12.46 18.42
C ASN A 106 0.37 11.71 17.70
N HIS A 107 -0.42 12.40 16.88
CA HIS A 107 -1.50 11.82 16.10
C HIS A 107 -1.35 12.21 14.63
N ASP A 108 -2.00 11.42 13.79
CA ASP A 108 -2.31 11.77 12.41
C ASP A 108 -3.83 11.75 12.22
N CYS A 109 -4.29 12.32 11.12
CA CYS A 109 -5.69 12.32 10.76
C CYS A 109 -5.95 11.55 9.46
N ILE A 110 -7.07 10.84 9.43
CA ILE A 110 -7.56 10.14 8.24
C ILE A 110 -8.93 10.73 7.90
N PHE A 111 -9.09 11.27 6.71
CA PHE A 111 -10.38 11.77 6.24
C PHE A 111 -11.23 10.62 5.70
N PHE A 112 -12.50 10.58 6.10
CA PHE A 112 -13.46 9.58 5.67
C PHE A 112 -14.53 10.22 4.77
N TYR A 113 -14.61 9.76 3.53
CA TYR A 113 -15.51 10.26 2.51
C TYR A 113 -16.38 9.15 1.92
N ALA A 114 -17.55 9.55 1.41
CA ALA A 114 -18.44 8.72 0.62
C ALA A 114 -18.94 9.49 -0.60
N LYS A 115 -19.57 8.78 -1.54
CA LYS A 115 -20.31 9.40 -2.63
C LYS A 115 -21.63 9.96 -2.09
N ALA A 116 -21.73 11.29 -2.02
CA ALA A 116 -22.78 12.01 -1.29
C ALA A 116 -24.24 11.59 -1.62
N GLU A 117 -24.50 11.08 -2.81
CA GLU A 117 -25.85 10.89 -3.36
C GLU A 117 -26.43 9.48 -3.14
N ALA A 118 -25.62 8.48 -2.76
CA ALA A 118 -25.99 7.07 -2.87
C ALA A 118 -26.02 6.29 -1.54
N GLY A 119 -25.85 6.98 -0.40
CA GLY A 119 -25.59 6.33 0.89
C GLY A 119 -24.22 5.66 0.92
N TYR A 120 -23.86 5.04 2.05
CA TYR A 120 -22.55 4.38 2.18
C TYR A 120 -22.62 3.12 3.04
N LYS A 121 -21.72 2.18 2.76
CA LYS A 121 -21.58 0.96 3.56
C LYS A 121 -20.74 1.26 4.80
N TYR A 122 -21.33 1.06 5.97
CA TYR A 122 -20.64 1.17 7.25
C TYR A 122 -21.22 0.20 8.27
N GLN A 123 -20.34 -0.46 9.02
CA GLN A 123 -20.65 -1.37 10.11
C GLN A 123 -19.93 -0.88 11.35
N HIS A 124 -20.66 -0.83 12.47
CA HIS A 124 -20.07 -0.50 13.76
C HIS A 124 -19.10 -1.59 14.19
N ILE A 125 -17.86 -1.17 14.45
CA ILE A 125 -16.86 -2.00 15.11
C ILE A 125 -17.05 -1.87 16.61
N TYR A 126 -16.99 -3.00 17.31
CA TYR A 126 -17.07 -3.06 18.76
C TYR A 126 -15.82 -3.71 19.32
N GLU A 127 -15.34 -3.16 20.43
CA GLU A 127 -14.27 -3.70 21.26
C GLU A 127 -14.86 -4.24 22.55
N GLU A 128 -14.18 -5.20 23.18
CA GLU A 128 -14.60 -5.70 24.47
C GLU A 128 -14.53 -4.60 25.53
N TYR A 129 -15.41 -4.63 26.51
CA TYR A 129 -15.31 -3.72 27.65
C TYR A 129 -14.07 -4.05 28.50
N SER A 130 -13.37 -3.02 28.97
CA SER A 130 -12.35 -3.17 30.01
C SER A 130 -12.94 -3.76 31.30
N GLU A 131 -12.12 -4.40 32.10
CA GLU A 131 -12.54 -4.97 33.39
C GLU A 131 -13.10 -3.90 34.32
N LYS A 132 -12.47 -2.72 34.36
CA LYS A 132 -13.01 -1.52 35.02
C LYS A 132 -14.41 -1.13 34.55
N TYR A 133 -14.70 -1.23 33.24
CA TYR A 133 -16.03 -0.94 32.73
C TYR A 133 -17.03 -2.06 33.07
N LYS A 134 -16.62 -3.33 32.97
CA LYS A 134 -17.41 -4.49 33.39
C LYS A 134 -17.78 -4.40 34.87
N ALA A 135 -16.90 -3.89 35.73
CA ALA A 135 -17.15 -3.66 37.16
C ALA A 135 -18.35 -2.71 37.44
N ARG A 136 -18.79 -1.92 36.45
CA ARG A 136 -20.01 -1.09 36.57
C ARG A 136 -21.29 -1.93 36.58
N PHE A 137 -21.26 -3.16 36.06
CA PHE A 137 -22.38 -4.11 36.03
C PHE A 137 -22.49 -4.90 37.34
N LYS A 138 -22.74 -4.18 38.43
CA LYS A 138 -22.69 -4.70 39.81
C LYS A 138 -23.98 -5.33 40.34
N TYR A 139 -25.08 -5.24 39.60
CA TYR A 139 -26.36 -5.81 40.01
C TYR A 139 -26.61 -7.11 39.27
N LYS A 140 -27.26 -8.09 39.90
CA LYS A 140 -27.56 -9.38 39.27
C LYS A 140 -29.01 -9.75 39.55
N ASP A 141 -29.71 -10.20 38.51
CA ASP A 141 -31.01 -10.87 38.64
C ASP A 141 -31.02 -12.18 37.83
N GLN A 142 -32.19 -12.78 37.64
CA GLN A 142 -32.35 -14.04 36.90
C GLN A 142 -31.84 -13.95 35.44
N ARG A 143 -31.81 -12.75 34.85
CA ARG A 143 -31.31 -12.51 33.49
C ARG A 143 -29.81 -12.26 33.45
N GLY A 144 -29.17 -11.97 34.58
CA GLY A 144 -27.72 -11.87 34.71
C GLY A 144 -27.22 -10.52 35.23
N TRP A 145 -25.94 -10.24 35.01
CA TRP A 145 -25.30 -9.00 35.47
C TRP A 145 -25.79 -7.78 34.67
N TYR A 146 -26.18 -6.72 35.38
CA TYR A 146 -26.67 -5.48 34.81
C TYR A 146 -26.16 -4.24 35.55
N ARG A 147 -26.22 -3.11 34.85
CA ARG A 147 -26.07 -1.78 35.44
C ARG A 147 -27.37 -0.99 35.28
N LYS A 148 -27.54 0.04 36.12
CA LYS A 148 -28.64 1.01 36.00
C LYS A 148 -28.17 2.17 35.13
N THR A 149 -28.80 2.35 33.97
CA THR A 149 -28.49 3.44 33.04
C THR A 149 -29.62 4.46 33.07
N ARG A 150 -29.29 5.72 33.33
CA ARG A 150 -30.27 6.81 33.45
C ARG A 150 -30.80 7.24 32.08
N LEU A 151 -32.11 7.38 31.94
CA LEU A 151 -32.77 7.85 30.72
C LEU A 151 -33.03 9.36 30.82
N LYS A 152 -32.20 10.17 30.15
CA LYS A 152 -32.41 11.62 30.08
C LYS A 152 -33.64 11.95 29.23
N THR A 153 -33.70 11.38 28.02
CA THR A 153 -34.79 11.57 27.06
C THR A 153 -35.30 10.22 26.61
N TYR A 154 -36.62 10.03 26.57
CA TYR A 154 -37.25 8.78 26.12
C TYR A 154 -38.65 9.04 25.56
N SER A 155 -39.10 8.16 24.67
CA SER A 155 -40.47 8.15 24.15
C SER A 155 -41.38 7.26 24.99
N LYS A 156 -42.71 7.48 24.92
CA LYS A 156 -43.70 6.59 25.56
C LYS A 156 -43.54 5.14 25.12
N ALA A 157 -43.25 4.91 23.84
CA ALA A 157 -42.98 3.57 23.31
C ALA A 157 -41.75 2.91 23.96
N THR A 158 -40.68 3.68 24.23
CA THR A 158 -39.50 3.17 24.94
C THR A 158 -39.82 2.82 26.38
N GLU A 159 -40.61 3.65 27.07
CA GLU A 159 -41.08 3.37 28.43
C GLU A 159 -41.90 2.09 28.50
N GLU A 160 -42.94 1.96 27.67
CA GLU A 160 -43.80 0.77 27.61
C GLU A 160 -43.00 -0.49 27.30
N ARG A 161 -42.09 -0.42 26.34
CA ARG A 161 -41.19 -1.53 25.98
C ARG A 161 -40.32 -1.95 27.17
N LEU A 162 -39.67 -1.00 27.84
CA LEU A 162 -38.81 -1.30 28.99
C LEU A 162 -39.59 -1.84 30.19
N LYS A 163 -40.82 -1.37 30.41
CA LYS A 163 -41.73 -1.91 31.43
C LYS A 163 -42.12 -3.36 31.09
N LYS A 164 -42.54 -3.61 29.85
CA LYS A 164 -42.88 -4.96 29.35
C LYS A 164 -41.70 -5.93 29.45
N GLU A 165 -40.49 -5.45 29.19
CA GLU A 165 -39.25 -6.25 29.28
C GLU A 165 -38.73 -6.40 30.73
N GLY A 166 -39.39 -5.82 31.74
CA GLY A 166 -38.93 -5.86 33.14
C GLY A 166 -37.61 -5.12 33.38
N ARG A 167 -37.26 -4.19 32.49
CA ARG A 167 -36.03 -3.39 32.54
C ARG A 167 -36.21 -2.02 33.16
N TRP A 168 -37.44 -1.51 33.22
CA TRP A 168 -37.74 -0.18 33.75
C TRP A 168 -37.43 -0.07 35.24
N ILE A 169 -36.89 1.08 35.65
CA ILE A 169 -36.63 1.43 37.04
C ILE A 169 -37.19 2.84 37.28
N ASP A 170 -38.24 2.91 38.08
CA ASP A 170 -38.87 4.16 38.44
C ASP A 170 -37.92 5.09 39.21
N PRO A 171 -38.04 6.41 38.99
CA PRO A 171 -37.24 7.38 39.70
C PRO A 171 -37.61 7.42 41.19
N LEU A 172 -36.60 7.56 42.06
CA LEU A 172 -36.78 7.60 43.52
C LEU A 172 -37.47 8.89 44.02
N ARG A 173 -37.54 9.94 43.20
CA ARG A 173 -38.12 11.25 43.55
C ARG A 173 -38.89 11.80 42.37
N SER A 174 -39.98 12.51 42.66
CA SER A 174 -40.73 13.28 41.66
C SER A 174 -39.78 14.25 40.95
N GLY A 175 -39.82 14.28 39.61
CA GLY A 175 -38.94 15.10 38.77
C GLY A 175 -37.56 14.51 38.45
N ALA A 176 -37.18 13.36 39.03
CA ALA A 176 -35.95 12.68 38.63
C ALA A 176 -36.16 11.80 37.39
N HIS A 177 -35.10 11.65 36.59
CA HIS A 177 -35.12 10.77 35.42
C HIS A 177 -35.17 9.28 35.82
N PRO A 178 -36.01 8.47 35.12
CA PRO A 178 -36.02 7.02 35.29
C PRO A 178 -34.69 6.41 34.84
N SER A 179 -34.49 5.15 35.21
CA SER A 179 -33.36 4.35 34.74
C SER A 179 -33.85 3.06 34.12
N TYR A 180 -32.97 2.34 33.43
CA TYR A 180 -33.26 0.99 32.97
C TYR A 180 -32.10 0.03 33.24
N LYS A 181 -32.41 -1.26 33.25
CA LYS A 181 -31.44 -2.35 33.37
C LYS A 181 -30.77 -2.61 32.02
N GLN A 182 -29.47 -2.35 31.95
CA GLN A 182 -28.62 -2.72 30.81
C GLN A 182 -27.78 -3.94 31.21
N TYR A 183 -27.99 -5.08 30.55
CA TYR A 183 -27.30 -6.33 30.85
C TYR A 183 -25.97 -6.44 30.12
N LEU A 184 -24.97 -7.02 30.78
CA LEU A 184 -23.62 -7.15 30.26
C LEU A 184 -23.56 -8.11 29.07
N HIS A 185 -24.15 -9.31 29.21
CA HIS A 185 -24.13 -10.37 28.19
C HIS A 185 -24.88 -10.02 26.90
N GLU A 186 -25.72 -8.98 26.93
CA GLU A 186 -26.45 -8.48 25.76
C GLU A 186 -25.72 -7.31 25.08
N SER A 187 -24.66 -6.80 25.71
CA SER A 187 -23.90 -5.71 25.14
C SER A 187 -22.94 -6.23 24.08
N LYS A 188 -22.88 -5.52 22.95
CA LYS A 188 -21.90 -5.78 21.88
C LYS A 188 -20.49 -5.32 22.23
N GLY A 189 -20.33 -4.56 23.33
CA GLY A 189 -19.07 -3.97 23.76
C GLY A 189 -19.03 -2.44 23.63
N ARG A 190 -17.83 -1.87 23.65
CA ARG A 190 -17.59 -0.45 23.39
C ARG A 190 -17.58 -0.26 21.88
N GLN A 191 -18.47 0.59 21.37
CA GLN A 191 -18.40 0.97 19.96
C GLN A 191 -17.14 1.81 19.73
N VAL A 192 -16.40 1.50 18.68
CA VAL A 192 -15.23 2.28 18.27
C VAL A 192 -15.68 3.66 17.76
N GLU A 193 -15.06 4.70 18.30
CA GLU A 193 -15.32 6.11 17.96
C GLU A 193 -14.32 6.60 16.89
N ASP A 194 -14.34 7.89 16.55
CA ASP A 194 -13.43 8.51 15.58
C ASP A 194 -12.09 8.95 16.18
N ILE A 195 -11.95 8.92 17.51
CA ILE A 195 -10.68 9.12 18.19
C ILE A 195 -10.07 7.76 18.51
N TRP A 196 -9.06 7.38 17.72
CA TRP A 196 -8.29 6.16 17.92
C TRP A 196 -7.09 6.48 18.79
N SER A 197 -7.40 6.71 20.06
CA SER A 197 -6.44 6.85 21.14
C SER A 197 -6.77 5.86 22.24
N LEU A 198 -5.77 5.39 22.95
CA LEU A 198 -6.02 4.73 24.23
C LEU A 198 -6.48 5.73 25.28
N GLU A 199 -7.43 5.30 26.11
CA GLU A 199 -7.65 5.89 27.43
C GLU A 199 -6.56 5.36 28.38
N GLU A 200 -6.15 6.15 29.39
CA GLU A 200 -5.11 5.73 30.36
C GLU A 200 -5.43 4.42 31.10
N ASP A 201 -6.71 4.03 31.14
CA ASP A 201 -7.19 2.79 31.74
C ASP A 201 -6.75 1.53 30.95
N ASP A 202 -6.54 1.64 29.64
CA ASP A 202 -6.12 0.51 28.78
C ASP A 202 -4.62 0.18 28.94
N LEU A 203 -3.84 1.09 29.51
CA LEU A 203 -2.39 0.93 29.73
C LEU A 203 -2.04 0.21 31.05
N ASN A 204 -2.97 0.18 32.01
CA ASN A 204 -2.68 -0.28 33.38
C ASN A 204 -3.26 -1.66 33.73
N GLU A 205 -4.22 -2.19 32.98
CA GLU A 205 -4.96 -3.41 33.37
C GLU A 205 -4.56 -4.68 32.58
N GLY A 206 -3.53 -4.64 31.74
CA GLY A 206 -3.14 -5.83 30.97
C GLY A 206 -4.25 -6.36 30.06
N ALA A 207 -5.24 -5.52 29.73
CA ALA A 207 -6.21 -5.78 28.68
C ALA A 207 -5.43 -5.83 27.36
N GLY A 208 -5.16 -7.04 26.91
CA GLY A 208 -4.37 -7.28 25.72
C GLY A 208 -4.93 -6.58 24.47
N ASN A 209 -4.01 -6.38 23.52
CA ASN A 209 -4.26 -6.53 22.08
C ASN A 209 -4.74 -5.31 21.28
N VAL A 210 -4.57 -4.07 21.75
CA VAL A 210 -4.77 -2.90 20.85
C VAL A 210 -3.50 -2.05 20.71
N TRP A 211 -2.66 -2.03 21.75
CA TRP A 211 -1.49 -1.17 21.78
C TRP A 211 -0.22 -1.76 21.15
N GLU A 212 -0.05 -3.08 21.15
CA GLU A 212 1.06 -3.69 20.41
C GLU A 212 0.89 -3.49 18.89
N ASP A 213 -0.36 -3.33 18.42
CA ASP A 213 -0.68 -3.46 17.00
C ASP A 213 -0.97 -2.13 16.26
N LEU A 214 -1.37 -1.04 16.94
CA LEU A 214 -1.60 0.27 16.30
C LEU A 214 -0.38 1.21 16.37
N ASN A 215 0.71 0.77 17.00
CA ASN A 215 1.92 1.55 17.18
C ASN A 215 2.88 1.40 15.99
N LEU A 216 2.96 2.43 15.15
CA LEU A 216 3.96 2.55 14.06
C LEU A 216 5.41 2.34 14.52
N SER A 217 5.69 2.58 15.80
CA SER A 217 7.03 2.63 16.35
C SER A 217 7.46 1.34 17.04
N ASN A 218 6.68 0.25 17.01
CA ASN A 218 7.16 -1.04 17.51
C ASN A 218 8.15 -1.62 16.49
N PRO A 219 9.47 -1.64 16.76
CA PRO A 219 10.45 -2.15 15.80
C PRO A 219 10.48 -3.69 15.78
N MET A 220 9.84 -4.35 16.75
CA MET A 220 9.77 -5.81 16.90
C MET A 220 8.48 -6.42 16.36
N ALA A 221 7.58 -5.62 15.77
CA ALA A 221 6.32 -6.13 15.22
C ALA A 221 6.60 -7.11 14.06
N HIS A 222 5.96 -8.29 14.12
CA HIS A 222 6.15 -9.38 13.16
C HIS A 222 5.75 -8.97 11.72
N GLU A 223 4.78 -8.06 11.57
CA GLU A 223 4.30 -7.58 10.28
C GLU A 223 5.29 -6.64 9.53
N ARG A 224 6.41 -6.24 10.15
CA ARG A 224 7.32 -5.23 9.56
C ARG A 224 8.08 -5.76 8.35
N THR A 225 7.96 -5.03 7.25
CA THR A 225 8.74 -5.28 6.03
C THR A 225 10.04 -4.47 5.96
N GLY A 226 10.23 -3.51 6.87
CA GLY A 226 11.32 -2.53 6.83
C GLY A 226 11.05 -1.31 5.93
N TYR A 227 9.88 -1.24 5.28
CA TYR A 227 9.46 -0.09 4.50
C TYR A 227 9.12 1.11 5.40
N ALA A 228 9.70 2.28 5.13
CA ALA A 228 9.71 3.42 6.05
C ALA A 228 8.31 3.97 6.41
N THR A 229 7.36 3.90 5.47
CA THR A 229 6.00 4.48 5.64
C THR A 229 4.91 3.43 5.82
N GLN A 230 5.28 2.18 6.14
CA GLN A 230 4.36 1.09 6.42
C GLN A 230 3.32 1.50 7.48
N LYS A 231 2.05 1.23 7.20
CA LYS A 231 0.95 1.35 8.17
C LYS A 231 0.81 0.04 8.95
N PRO A 232 0.34 0.08 10.21
CA PRO A 232 0.07 -1.13 10.94
C PRO A 232 -1.14 -1.87 10.36
N GLU A 233 -1.13 -3.19 10.39
CA GLU A 233 -2.20 -4.03 9.84
C GLU A 233 -3.54 -3.76 10.56
N VAL A 234 -3.54 -3.68 11.88
CA VAL A 234 -4.78 -3.46 12.68
C VAL A 234 -5.47 -2.14 12.35
N LEU A 235 -4.72 -1.12 11.93
CA LEU A 235 -5.30 0.15 11.48
C LEU A 235 -6.18 -0.10 10.24
N LEU A 236 -5.64 -0.83 9.28
CA LEU A 236 -6.33 -1.11 8.03
C LEU A 236 -7.41 -2.19 8.22
N GLU A 237 -7.19 -3.16 9.09
CA GLU A 237 -8.19 -4.18 9.43
C GLU A 237 -9.48 -3.54 9.95
N ARG A 238 -9.34 -2.55 10.84
CA ARG A 238 -10.46 -1.77 11.38
C ARG A 238 -11.21 -1.01 10.29
N ILE A 239 -10.48 -0.33 9.40
CA ILE A 239 -11.03 0.41 8.26
C ILE A 239 -11.79 -0.55 7.33
N ILE A 240 -11.17 -1.67 6.97
CA ILE A 240 -11.70 -2.63 6.00
C ILE A 240 -12.95 -3.30 6.55
N LYS A 241 -12.93 -3.78 7.80
CA LYS A 241 -14.10 -4.40 8.46
C LYS A 241 -15.26 -3.41 8.60
N ALA A 242 -14.97 -2.14 8.85
CA ALA A 242 -16.01 -1.13 9.01
C ALA A 242 -16.76 -0.86 7.70
N SER A 243 -16.12 -0.98 6.53
CA SER A 243 -16.70 -0.52 5.27
C SER A 243 -16.91 -1.59 4.21
N THR A 244 -16.47 -2.83 4.45
CA THR A 244 -16.52 -3.91 3.46
C THR A 244 -16.97 -5.24 4.05
N GLY A 245 -17.61 -6.07 3.22
CA GLY A 245 -17.87 -7.48 3.48
C GLY A 245 -16.83 -8.37 2.77
N GLU A 246 -16.98 -9.68 2.89
CA GLU A 246 -16.21 -10.64 2.07
C GLU A 246 -16.46 -10.38 0.57
N ASP A 247 -15.46 -10.69 -0.26
CA ASP A 247 -15.47 -10.53 -1.73
C ASP A 247 -15.62 -9.10 -2.29
N ASP A 248 -15.85 -8.10 -1.44
CA ASP A 248 -15.74 -6.69 -1.83
C ASP A 248 -14.33 -6.38 -2.36
N ILE A 249 -14.23 -5.37 -3.22
CA ILE A 249 -12.96 -4.91 -3.81
C ILE A 249 -12.43 -3.73 -3.01
N ILE A 250 -11.16 -3.79 -2.66
CA ILE A 250 -10.40 -2.71 -2.02
C ILE A 250 -9.35 -2.22 -3.00
N ALA A 251 -9.21 -0.91 -3.16
CA ALA A 251 -8.18 -0.35 -4.03
C ALA A 251 -7.29 0.62 -3.24
N ASP A 252 -5.97 0.42 -3.34
CA ASP A 252 -4.96 1.31 -2.79
C ASP A 252 -3.97 1.69 -3.89
N PHE A 253 -4.05 2.95 -4.32
CA PHE A 253 -3.24 3.49 -5.40
C PHE A 253 -1.93 4.14 -4.92
N PHE A 254 -1.60 4.00 -3.64
CA PHE A 254 -0.35 4.44 -3.00
C PHE A 254 0.17 3.35 -2.06
N CYS A 255 0.31 2.16 -2.61
CA CYS A 255 0.26 0.92 -1.85
C CYS A 255 1.51 0.66 -0.99
N GLY A 256 2.66 1.26 -1.33
CA GLY A 256 3.88 1.23 -0.54
C GLY A 256 4.34 -0.17 -0.14
N SER A 257 4.24 -0.49 1.15
CA SER A 257 4.63 -1.79 1.72
C SER A 257 3.60 -2.92 1.53
N GLY A 258 2.48 -2.64 0.88
CA GLY A 258 1.48 -3.65 0.56
C GLY A 258 0.48 -3.92 1.68
N THR A 259 0.49 -3.15 2.77
CA THR A 259 -0.31 -3.44 3.99
C THR A 259 -1.80 -3.55 3.71
N THR A 260 -2.37 -2.66 2.88
CA THR A 260 -3.79 -2.70 2.54
C THR A 260 -4.18 -4.00 1.85
N GLY A 261 -3.38 -4.43 0.87
CA GLY A 261 -3.59 -5.67 0.13
C GLY A 261 -3.38 -6.91 1.01
N ALA A 262 -2.38 -6.89 1.89
CA ALA A 262 -2.13 -7.96 2.86
C ALA A 262 -3.35 -8.21 3.75
N VAL A 263 -3.83 -7.16 4.42
CA VAL A 263 -5.01 -7.26 5.30
C VAL A 263 -6.28 -7.59 4.50
N ALA A 264 -6.42 -7.07 3.28
CA ALA A 264 -7.54 -7.40 2.41
C ALA A 264 -7.56 -8.90 2.06
N GLU A 265 -6.41 -9.48 1.69
CA GLU A 265 -6.27 -10.90 1.35
C GLU A 265 -6.62 -11.79 2.56
N GLU A 266 -6.09 -11.48 3.74
CA GLU A 266 -6.36 -12.24 4.97
C GLU A 266 -7.82 -12.20 5.38
N LEU A 267 -8.47 -11.05 5.17
CA LEU A 267 -9.91 -10.90 5.39
C LEU A 267 -10.74 -11.50 4.23
N GLY A 268 -10.14 -12.07 3.18
CA GLY A 268 -10.89 -12.67 2.07
C GLY A 268 -11.55 -11.65 1.12
N ARG A 269 -11.05 -10.42 1.07
CA ARG A 269 -11.47 -9.39 0.11
C ARG A 269 -10.63 -9.47 -1.15
N ARG A 270 -11.14 -8.91 -2.25
CA ARG A 270 -10.35 -8.71 -3.48
C ARG A 270 -9.62 -7.37 -3.36
N TRP A 271 -8.47 -7.26 -3.99
CA TRP A 271 -7.68 -6.03 -3.91
C TRP A 271 -7.05 -5.62 -5.23
N ILE A 272 -6.83 -4.32 -5.38
CA ILE A 272 -6.04 -3.70 -6.45
C ILE A 272 -5.03 -2.79 -5.76
N MET A 273 -3.74 -3.00 -6.04
CA MET A 273 -2.64 -2.27 -5.42
C MET A 273 -1.80 -1.62 -6.53
N CYS A 274 -1.57 -0.32 -6.45
CA CYS A 274 -0.71 0.41 -7.38
C CYS A 274 0.33 1.23 -6.63
N ASP A 275 1.55 1.27 -7.19
CA ASP A 275 2.61 2.17 -6.75
C ASP A 275 3.54 2.49 -7.92
N LEU A 276 4.15 3.68 -7.91
CA LEU A 276 5.14 4.09 -8.90
C LEU A 276 6.54 3.54 -8.57
N GLY A 277 6.81 3.26 -7.30
CA GLY A 277 8.08 2.77 -6.80
C GLY A 277 8.27 1.29 -7.07
N ARG A 278 9.29 0.93 -7.85
CA ARG A 278 9.68 -0.48 -8.05
C ARG A 278 9.93 -1.21 -6.73
N PHE A 279 10.53 -0.52 -5.75
CA PHE A 279 10.77 -1.09 -4.42
C PHE A 279 9.47 -1.37 -3.66
N ALA A 280 8.49 -0.48 -3.76
CA ALA A 280 7.16 -0.67 -3.18
C ALA A 280 6.47 -1.91 -3.78
N ILE A 281 6.48 -2.02 -5.12
CA ILE A 281 5.93 -3.20 -5.81
C ILE A 281 6.65 -4.49 -5.41
N HIS A 282 7.98 -4.49 -5.35
CA HIS A 282 8.73 -5.68 -4.93
C HIS A 282 8.44 -6.08 -3.48
N THR A 283 8.40 -5.10 -2.57
CA THR A 283 8.10 -5.31 -1.14
C THR A 283 6.69 -5.86 -0.97
N SER A 284 5.70 -5.23 -1.60
CA SER A 284 4.30 -5.64 -1.57
C SER A 284 4.12 -7.05 -2.13
N ARG A 285 4.74 -7.35 -3.29
CA ARG A 285 4.67 -8.67 -3.92
C ARG A 285 5.22 -9.76 -3.00
N LYS A 286 6.41 -9.55 -2.40
CA LYS A 286 7.02 -10.51 -1.49
C LYS A 286 6.10 -10.80 -0.30
N ARG A 287 5.56 -9.74 0.33
CA ARG A 287 4.62 -9.84 1.46
C ARG A 287 3.38 -10.67 1.09
N LEU A 288 2.77 -10.41 -0.06
CA LEU A 288 1.58 -11.13 -0.52
C LEU A 288 1.86 -12.60 -0.81
N ILE A 289 3.00 -12.95 -1.41
CA ILE A 289 3.41 -14.35 -1.63
C ILE A 289 3.56 -15.08 -0.29
N GLU A 290 4.16 -14.44 0.71
CA GLU A 290 4.33 -15.03 2.05
C GLU A 290 2.98 -15.29 2.72
N ILE A 291 2.04 -14.34 2.66
CA ILE A 291 0.67 -14.52 3.17
C ILE A 291 -0.02 -15.70 2.48
N GLN A 292 0.07 -15.81 1.16
CA GLN A 292 -0.56 -16.91 0.42
C GLN A 292 0.04 -18.27 0.77
N ARG A 293 1.35 -18.34 1.03
CA ARG A 293 2.00 -19.56 1.52
C ARG A 293 1.48 -19.93 2.91
N THR A 294 1.31 -18.95 3.80
CA THR A 294 0.74 -19.18 5.14
C THR A 294 -0.70 -19.68 5.03
N LEU A 295 -1.55 -19.00 4.25
CA LEU A 295 -2.94 -19.41 4.03
C LEU A 295 -3.03 -20.82 3.42
N HIS A 296 -2.16 -21.14 2.45
CA HIS A 296 -2.06 -22.47 1.87
C HIS A 296 -1.73 -23.54 2.92
N ASN A 297 -0.70 -23.29 3.75
CA ASN A 297 -0.30 -24.21 4.82
C ASN A 297 -1.40 -24.43 5.88
N GLU A 298 -2.24 -23.40 6.11
CA GLU A 298 -3.38 -23.45 7.02
C GLU A 298 -4.66 -24.03 6.38
N ASN A 299 -4.60 -24.52 5.13
CA ASN A 299 -5.75 -24.96 4.33
C ASN A 299 -6.86 -23.89 4.20
N LYS A 300 -6.48 -22.62 4.22
CA LYS A 300 -7.38 -21.49 3.96
C LYS A 300 -7.40 -21.16 2.47
N GLN A 301 -8.52 -20.60 2.00
CA GLN A 301 -8.61 -20.11 0.63
C GLN A 301 -7.75 -18.87 0.43
N TYR A 302 -7.08 -18.80 -0.72
CA TYR A 302 -6.33 -17.64 -1.20
C TYR A 302 -6.48 -17.52 -2.71
N ARG A 303 -6.16 -16.36 -3.29
CA ARG A 303 -6.39 -16.08 -4.73
C ARG A 303 -5.08 -15.82 -5.45
N SER A 304 -4.87 -16.36 -6.65
CA SER A 304 -3.72 -15.92 -7.46
C SER A 304 -3.82 -14.43 -7.77
N PHE A 305 -2.68 -13.73 -7.79
CA PHE A 305 -2.61 -12.33 -8.21
C PHE A 305 -1.59 -12.15 -9.32
N ASP A 306 -1.87 -11.18 -10.19
CA ASP A 306 -1.00 -10.79 -11.29
C ASP A 306 -0.33 -9.46 -11.00
N VAL A 307 0.89 -9.29 -11.50
CA VAL A 307 1.63 -8.03 -11.41
C VAL A 307 1.73 -7.43 -12.80
N TYR A 308 0.97 -6.35 -13.03
CA TYR A 308 0.98 -5.61 -14.28
C TYR A 308 1.91 -4.40 -14.18
N ASN A 309 2.61 -4.11 -15.27
CA ASN A 309 3.41 -2.91 -15.42
C ASN A 309 2.79 -2.08 -16.55
N LEU A 310 2.17 -0.95 -16.20
CA LEU A 310 1.72 0.01 -17.21
C LEU A 310 2.97 0.69 -17.76
N GLY A 311 3.19 0.56 -19.06
CA GLY A 311 4.32 1.10 -19.82
C GLY A 311 4.76 2.48 -19.32
N ARG A 312 6.07 2.68 -19.26
CA ARG A 312 6.67 3.87 -18.62
C ARG A 312 6.32 5.12 -19.41
N TYR A 313 5.64 6.09 -18.80
CA TYR A 313 5.40 7.42 -19.37
C TYR A 313 6.69 8.08 -19.92
N GLU A 314 7.83 7.81 -19.30
CA GLU A 314 9.18 8.21 -19.74
C GLU A 314 9.51 7.72 -21.16
N ARG A 315 9.10 6.50 -21.49
CA ARG A 315 9.33 5.89 -22.82
C ARG A 315 8.41 6.47 -23.88
N GLN A 316 7.13 6.70 -23.58
CA GLN A 316 6.22 7.40 -24.50
C GLN A 316 6.70 8.83 -24.80
N TRP A 317 7.20 9.54 -23.78
CA TRP A 317 7.79 10.87 -23.97
C TRP A 317 9.06 10.81 -24.81
N TRP A 318 9.99 9.89 -24.51
CA TRP A 318 11.22 9.70 -25.29
C TRP A 318 10.92 9.29 -26.75
N GLN A 319 9.91 8.44 -26.96
CA GLN A 319 9.45 8.01 -28.27
C GLN A 319 8.89 9.18 -29.08
N LYS A 320 8.05 10.05 -28.48
CA LYS A 320 7.45 11.18 -29.18
C LYS A 320 8.44 12.31 -29.47
N GLU A 321 9.26 12.69 -28.50
CA GLU A 321 10.13 13.87 -28.59
C GLU A 321 11.48 13.58 -29.25
N ARG A 322 12.14 12.46 -28.90
CA ARG A 322 13.51 12.16 -29.36
C ARG A 322 13.53 11.21 -30.54
N LEU A 323 12.66 10.19 -30.53
CA LEU A 323 12.60 9.18 -31.60
C LEU A 323 11.56 9.50 -32.69
N LYS A 324 10.69 10.49 -32.46
CA LYS A 324 9.55 10.86 -33.34
C LYS A 324 8.67 9.66 -33.73
N GLY A 325 8.55 8.65 -32.88
CA GLY A 325 7.79 7.42 -33.14
C GLY A 325 8.54 6.31 -33.85
N ALA A 326 9.81 6.49 -34.24
CA ALA A 326 10.57 5.50 -35.00
C ALA A 326 11.24 4.45 -34.09
N ASP A 327 10.79 3.19 -34.19
CA ASP A 327 11.37 2.06 -33.45
C ASP A 327 12.79 1.71 -33.96
N GLU A 328 13.09 1.99 -35.23
CA GLU A 328 14.44 1.84 -35.79
C GLU A 328 15.47 2.76 -35.09
N GLU A 329 15.05 3.98 -34.76
CA GLU A 329 15.89 4.95 -34.03
C GLU A 329 16.15 4.48 -32.60
N HIS A 330 15.14 3.92 -31.94
CA HIS A 330 15.29 3.29 -30.61
C HIS A 330 16.36 2.20 -30.64
N ARG A 331 16.25 1.24 -31.57
CA ARG A 331 17.18 0.12 -31.69
C ARG A 331 18.59 0.62 -31.96
N ARG A 332 18.76 1.63 -32.83
CA ARG A 332 20.07 2.22 -33.11
C ARG A 332 20.73 2.79 -31.87
N VAL A 333 20.01 3.60 -31.09
CA VAL A 333 20.54 4.20 -29.85
C VAL A 333 20.93 3.13 -28.84
N VAL A 334 20.09 2.11 -28.64
CA VAL A 334 20.39 1.01 -27.72
C VAL A 334 21.64 0.24 -28.17
N MET A 335 21.76 -0.09 -29.46
CA MET A 335 22.93 -0.78 -30.00
C MET A 335 24.21 0.05 -29.88
N GLU A 336 24.14 1.37 -30.09
CA GLU A 336 25.28 2.29 -29.93
C GLU A 336 25.81 2.27 -28.49
N PHE A 337 24.92 2.46 -27.50
CA PHE A 337 25.29 2.38 -26.09
C PHE A 337 25.74 0.98 -25.67
N TYR A 338 25.14 -0.06 -26.24
CA TYR A 338 25.55 -1.44 -25.99
C TYR A 338 26.86 -1.82 -26.69
N LYS A 339 27.35 -0.97 -27.61
CA LYS A 339 28.51 -1.23 -28.48
C LYS A 339 28.34 -2.51 -29.31
N ALA A 340 27.16 -2.68 -29.90
CA ALA A 340 26.89 -3.73 -30.89
C ALA A 340 26.94 -3.14 -32.31
N GLU A 341 27.52 -3.89 -33.24
CA GLU A 341 27.57 -3.53 -34.65
C GLU A 341 26.24 -3.93 -35.32
N PRO A 342 25.60 -3.05 -36.10
CA PRO A 342 24.36 -3.39 -36.79
C PRO A 342 24.59 -4.47 -37.85
N LEU A 343 23.61 -5.37 -38.01
CA LEU A 343 23.68 -6.40 -39.05
C LEU A 343 23.32 -5.80 -40.42
N PRO A 344 24.09 -6.09 -41.50
CA PRO A 344 23.79 -5.60 -42.84
C PRO A 344 22.43 -6.05 -43.37
N ASN A 345 21.99 -7.26 -42.97
CA ASN A 345 20.70 -7.86 -43.31
C ASN A 345 19.95 -8.19 -42.02
N ALA A 346 19.63 -7.16 -41.22
CA ALA A 346 18.84 -7.35 -40.01
C ALA A 346 17.51 -8.03 -40.35
N THR A 347 17.23 -9.17 -39.70
CA THR A 347 15.88 -9.76 -39.74
C THR A 347 14.99 -8.97 -38.78
N GLY A 348 13.67 -9.13 -38.87
CA GLY A 348 12.75 -8.50 -37.91
C GLY A 348 13.01 -8.86 -36.44
N LEU A 349 13.85 -9.87 -36.17
CA LEU A 349 14.17 -10.38 -34.84
C LEU A 349 15.65 -10.21 -34.45
N LEU A 350 16.59 -10.02 -35.37
CA LEU A 350 18.02 -9.93 -35.08
C LEU A 350 18.60 -8.65 -35.67
N HIS A 351 19.13 -7.78 -34.81
CA HIS A 351 19.42 -6.39 -35.17
C HIS A 351 20.93 -6.09 -35.23
N GLY A 352 21.72 -6.76 -34.40
CA GLY A 352 23.15 -6.47 -34.28
C GLY A 352 23.99 -7.67 -33.90
N ARG A 353 25.29 -7.42 -33.73
CA ARG A 353 26.29 -8.40 -33.30
C ARG A 353 27.23 -7.77 -32.28
N LYS A 354 27.58 -8.53 -31.25
CA LYS A 354 28.60 -8.14 -30.27
C LYS A 354 29.56 -9.31 -30.04
N GLY A 355 30.75 -9.21 -30.63
CA GLY A 355 31.69 -10.32 -30.66
C GLY A 355 31.12 -11.53 -31.43
N GLN A 356 30.94 -12.66 -30.76
CA GLN A 356 30.34 -13.86 -31.35
C GLN A 356 28.82 -13.98 -31.12
N ALA A 357 28.23 -13.12 -30.28
CA ALA A 357 26.81 -13.15 -29.98
C ALA A 357 26.01 -12.30 -30.97
N LEU A 358 24.84 -12.79 -31.38
CA LEU A 358 23.83 -11.97 -32.04
C LEU A 358 23.05 -11.17 -31.02
N VAL A 359 22.48 -10.04 -31.45
CA VAL A 359 21.81 -9.09 -30.57
C VAL A 359 20.38 -8.87 -31.06
N HIS A 360 19.43 -9.13 -30.17
CA HIS A 360 18.05 -8.71 -30.28
C HIS A 360 17.81 -7.48 -29.40
N VAL A 361 17.00 -6.54 -29.88
CA VAL A 361 16.56 -5.36 -29.14
C VAL A 361 15.05 -5.33 -29.23
N ASP A 362 14.39 -5.55 -28.10
CA ASP A 362 12.94 -5.59 -27.99
C ASP A 362 12.33 -4.19 -28.23
N GLY A 363 11.02 -4.14 -28.48
CA GLY A 363 10.29 -2.88 -28.66
C GLY A 363 10.39 -1.94 -27.46
N ILE A 364 10.24 -0.65 -27.71
CA ILE A 364 10.34 0.37 -26.67
C ILE A 364 9.25 0.24 -25.59
N ASP A 365 8.03 -0.13 -25.94
CA ASP A 365 6.87 -0.19 -25.02
C ASP A 365 6.30 -1.62 -24.86
N SER A 366 7.13 -2.64 -25.08
CA SER A 366 6.79 -4.05 -24.89
C SER A 366 7.38 -4.62 -23.61
N ILE A 367 6.83 -5.76 -23.21
CA ILE A 367 7.41 -6.69 -22.25
C ILE A 367 7.92 -7.86 -23.09
N PHE A 368 9.20 -8.21 -22.97
CA PHE A 368 9.75 -9.33 -23.72
C PHE A 368 9.27 -10.66 -23.15
N THR A 369 8.54 -11.42 -23.96
CA THR A 369 7.74 -12.59 -23.56
C THR A 369 8.40 -13.93 -23.88
N ARG A 370 7.79 -15.02 -23.36
CA ARG A 370 8.19 -16.41 -23.66
C ARG A 370 8.14 -16.73 -25.15
N ASP A 371 7.14 -16.21 -25.85
CA ASP A 371 6.95 -16.50 -27.27
C ASP A 371 7.99 -15.76 -28.13
N GLU A 372 8.32 -14.52 -27.75
CA GLU A 372 9.35 -13.73 -28.41
C GLU A 372 10.74 -14.31 -28.20
N VAL A 373 11.11 -14.75 -26.98
CA VAL A 373 12.41 -15.39 -26.76
C VAL A 373 12.55 -16.69 -27.56
N ARG A 374 11.47 -17.48 -27.69
CA ARG A 374 11.47 -18.70 -28.53
C ARG A 374 11.72 -18.36 -29.99
N ALA A 375 11.07 -17.31 -30.52
CA ALA A 375 11.26 -16.85 -31.88
C ALA A 375 12.69 -16.34 -32.13
N VAL A 376 13.24 -15.55 -31.20
CA VAL A 376 14.60 -15.01 -31.27
C VAL A 376 15.65 -16.13 -31.21
N VAL A 377 15.48 -17.11 -30.33
CA VAL A 377 16.39 -18.27 -30.22
C VAL A 377 16.40 -19.08 -31.52
N LYS A 378 15.22 -19.34 -32.08
CA LYS A 378 15.10 -20.05 -33.37
C LYS A 378 15.82 -19.29 -34.49
N ALA A 379 15.59 -17.98 -34.61
CA ALA A 379 16.25 -17.14 -35.61
C ALA A 379 17.78 -17.12 -35.41
N ALA A 380 18.25 -17.05 -34.16
CA ALA A 380 19.68 -17.06 -33.84
C ALA A 380 20.32 -18.40 -34.24
N ARG A 381 19.65 -19.52 -33.99
CA ARG A 381 20.09 -20.86 -34.39
C ARG A 381 20.17 -20.98 -35.92
N GLU A 382 19.15 -20.54 -36.64
CA GLU A 382 19.12 -20.54 -38.11
C GLU A 382 20.23 -19.68 -38.71
N ALA A 383 20.59 -18.58 -38.04
CA ALA A 383 21.74 -17.73 -38.39
C ALA A 383 23.10 -18.31 -37.96
N GLY A 384 23.14 -19.50 -37.35
CA GLY A 384 24.36 -20.20 -36.95
C GLY A 384 25.02 -19.66 -35.67
N ALA A 385 24.29 -18.86 -34.88
CA ALA A 385 24.81 -18.32 -33.61
C ALA A 385 24.69 -19.33 -32.47
N ARG A 386 25.68 -19.33 -31.58
CA ARG A 386 25.69 -20.12 -30.34
C ARG A 386 25.31 -19.30 -29.10
N GLU A 387 25.18 -17.99 -29.25
CA GLU A 387 24.82 -17.06 -28.19
C GLU A 387 24.00 -15.90 -28.76
N VAL A 388 22.95 -15.52 -28.03
CA VAL A 388 22.12 -14.35 -28.33
C VAL A 388 21.93 -13.48 -27.09
N HIS A 389 22.08 -12.17 -27.25
CA HIS A 389 21.82 -11.15 -26.24
C HIS A 389 20.47 -10.52 -26.53
N CYS A 390 19.51 -10.72 -25.62
CA CYS A 390 18.17 -10.12 -25.71
C CYS A 390 18.14 -8.87 -24.83
N LEU A 391 18.16 -7.71 -25.47
CA LEU A 391 18.07 -6.40 -24.82
C LEU A 391 16.61 -5.98 -24.76
N ALA A 392 16.03 -5.88 -23.56
CA ALA A 392 14.65 -5.43 -23.39
C ALA A 392 14.53 -4.44 -22.25
N TRP A 393 13.49 -3.61 -22.29
CA TRP A 393 13.22 -2.69 -21.18
C TRP A 393 12.63 -3.39 -19.97
N GLU A 394 11.84 -4.43 -20.21
CA GLU A 394 11.25 -5.30 -19.19
C GLU A 394 11.17 -6.73 -19.76
N PHE A 395 11.22 -7.72 -18.87
CA PHE A 395 11.09 -9.14 -19.20
C PHE A 395 9.87 -9.70 -18.50
N GLU A 396 9.19 -10.66 -19.13
CA GLU A 396 8.17 -11.46 -18.48
C GLU A 396 8.73 -12.20 -17.24
N MET A 397 7.87 -12.45 -16.24
CA MET A 397 8.28 -13.19 -15.05
C MET A 397 8.72 -14.63 -15.41
N ASP A 398 9.75 -15.09 -14.70
CA ASP A 398 10.33 -16.42 -14.83
C ASP A 398 10.85 -16.77 -16.24
N LEU A 399 11.02 -15.77 -17.11
CA LEU A 399 11.54 -15.96 -18.47
C LEU A 399 12.91 -16.64 -18.48
N ARG A 400 13.69 -16.49 -17.40
CA ARG A 400 15.00 -17.16 -17.25
C ARG A 400 14.89 -18.68 -17.20
N LEU A 401 13.82 -19.23 -16.61
CA LEU A 401 13.57 -20.67 -16.61
C LEU A 401 13.34 -21.16 -18.05
N VAL A 402 12.54 -20.41 -18.82
CA VAL A 402 12.30 -20.70 -20.24
C VAL A 402 13.60 -20.61 -21.05
N CYS A 403 14.47 -19.64 -20.76
CA CYS A 403 15.78 -19.55 -21.39
C CYS A 403 16.63 -20.79 -21.12
N HIS A 404 16.68 -21.30 -19.89
CA HIS A 404 17.45 -22.51 -19.58
C HIS A 404 16.93 -23.75 -20.31
N GLU A 405 15.61 -23.91 -20.44
CA GLU A 405 15.00 -24.97 -21.25
C GLU A 405 15.38 -24.85 -22.72
N LEU A 406 15.35 -23.62 -23.27
CA LEU A 406 15.72 -23.36 -24.66
C LEU A 406 17.21 -23.56 -24.93
N GLU A 407 18.08 -23.18 -24.00
CA GLU A 407 19.51 -23.44 -24.07
C GLU A 407 19.80 -24.94 -24.18
N ALA A 408 19.12 -25.75 -23.37
CA ALA A 408 19.26 -27.20 -23.38
C ALA A 408 18.71 -27.85 -24.67
N ALA A 409 17.61 -27.33 -25.22
CA ALA A 409 16.96 -27.88 -26.40
C ALA A 409 17.60 -27.44 -27.73
N GLU A 410 17.99 -26.16 -27.84
CA GLU A 410 18.40 -25.54 -29.11
C GLU A 410 19.91 -25.28 -29.19
N GLY A 411 20.64 -25.39 -28.07
CA GLY A 411 22.09 -25.19 -28.01
C GLY A 411 22.54 -23.73 -28.21
N VAL A 412 21.63 -22.77 -28.04
CA VAL A 412 21.91 -21.33 -28.14
C VAL A 412 21.82 -20.70 -26.76
N LYS A 413 22.94 -20.17 -26.25
CA LYS A 413 22.99 -19.45 -24.98
C LYS A 413 22.21 -18.14 -25.04
N VAL A 414 21.31 -17.88 -24.10
CA VAL A 414 20.47 -16.68 -24.04
C VAL A 414 20.87 -15.80 -22.86
N LYS A 415 21.30 -14.58 -23.15
CA LYS A 415 21.49 -13.54 -22.10
C LYS A 415 20.34 -12.56 -22.13
N LEU A 416 19.62 -12.47 -21.02
CA LEU A 416 18.61 -11.44 -20.81
C LEU A 416 19.29 -10.21 -20.20
N ILE A 417 19.27 -9.10 -20.93
CA ILE A 417 19.99 -7.88 -20.54
C ILE A 417 18.98 -6.72 -20.50
N PRO A 418 18.66 -6.15 -19.33
CA PRO A 418 17.79 -5.00 -19.21
C PRO A 418 18.47 -3.77 -19.80
N ILE A 419 17.74 -3.01 -20.61
CA ILE A 419 18.21 -1.74 -21.16
C ILE A 419 18.27 -0.70 -20.01
N PRO A 420 19.46 -0.13 -19.70
CA PRO A 420 19.59 0.86 -18.66
C PRO A 420 18.79 2.12 -18.97
N ARG A 421 18.07 2.66 -17.98
CA ARG A 421 17.24 3.86 -18.16
C ARG A 421 18.05 5.11 -18.44
N GLU A 422 19.29 5.12 -17.98
CA GLU A 422 20.28 6.18 -18.11
C GLU A 422 20.52 6.54 -19.58
N ILE A 423 20.24 5.63 -20.52
CA ILE A 423 20.27 5.88 -21.96
C ILE A 423 19.29 7.00 -22.37
N MET A 424 18.19 7.16 -21.63
CA MET A 424 17.17 8.19 -21.88
C MET A 424 17.56 9.58 -21.34
N GLU A 425 18.66 9.70 -20.58
CA GLU A 425 19.12 10.99 -20.06
C GLU A 425 19.62 11.92 -21.18
N LYS A 426 19.19 13.19 -21.15
CA LYS A 426 19.45 14.18 -22.23
C LYS A 426 20.93 14.41 -22.53
N ASN A 427 21.80 14.31 -21.52
CA ASN A 427 23.22 14.68 -21.62
C ASN A 427 24.16 13.46 -21.57
N ARG A 428 23.64 12.24 -21.72
CA ARG A 428 24.45 11.03 -21.60
C ARG A 428 25.27 10.82 -22.86
N THR A 429 26.59 10.90 -22.72
CA THR A 429 27.55 10.58 -23.79
C THR A 429 28.28 9.26 -23.55
N ASN A 430 28.34 8.79 -22.31
CA ASN A 430 29.03 7.56 -21.92
C ASN A 430 28.05 6.40 -21.69
N PRO A 431 28.40 5.18 -22.15
CA PRO A 431 27.52 4.03 -22.03
C PRO A 431 27.33 3.59 -20.58
N PRO A 432 26.07 3.49 -20.11
CA PRO A 432 25.78 2.92 -18.80
C PRO A 432 26.09 1.41 -18.77
N PRO A 433 26.28 0.82 -17.58
CA PRO A 433 26.53 -0.61 -17.46
C PRO A 433 25.28 -1.40 -17.88
N PHE A 434 25.46 -2.32 -18.83
CA PHE A 434 24.46 -3.33 -19.17
C PHE A 434 24.77 -4.61 -18.40
N LEU A 435 23.97 -4.91 -17.38
CA LEU A 435 24.17 -6.03 -16.48
C LEU A 435 23.17 -7.13 -16.77
N GLU A 436 23.61 -8.38 -16.89
CA GLU A 436 22.71 -9.52 -17.10
C GLU A 436 21.73 -9.68 -15.93
N VAL A 437 20.50 -10.14 -16.21
CA VAL A 437 19.53 -10.45 -15.17
C VAL A 437 20.04 -11.62 -14.31
N ALA A 438 20.24 -11.37 -13.02
CA ALA A 438 20.69 -12.38 -12.06
C ALA A 438 19.53 -13.24 -11.54
N VAL A 439 19.82 -14.51 -11.22
CA VAL A 439 18.92 -15.41 -10.50
C VAL A 439 19.19 -15.24 -9.01
N LEU A 440 18.16 -15.01 -8.21
CA LEU A 440 18.21 -15.29 -6.78
C LEU A 440 18.10 -16.81 -6.65
N GLU A 441 19.21 -17.49 -6.38
CA GLU A 441 19.13 -18.86 -5.87
C GLU A 441 18.36 -18.81 -4.55
N ALA A 442 17.29 -19.61 -4.48
CA ALA A 442 16.39 -19.68 -3.33
C ALA A 442 17.02 -20.41 -2.15
#